data_AF-A0A6M1U6E0-F1
#
_entry.id   AF-A0A6M1U6E0-F1
#
_cell.length_a   1.000
_cell.length_b   1.000
_cell.length_c   1.000
_cell.angle_alpha   90.00
_cell.angle_beta   90.00
_cell.angle_gamma   90.00
#
_symmetry.space_group_name_H-M   'P 1'
#
loop_
_entity.id
_entity.type
_entity.pdbx_description
1 polymer ?
#
loop_
_entity_poly.entity_id
_entity_poly.type
_entity_poly.pdbx_seq_one_letter_code
_entity_poly.pdbx_strand_id
1 'polypeptide(L)'
;MIHVRYHLITIAAIFLALGIGILLGGTAGQSWFSLTEKEFLRSMEAKYDKALKSNNELKQQVNRLIIQVERSNEEVIHLMAARYAEDLQGQKVYVWHPPELSIDELQRVLQSVGVEVQTYQPDRQMVEDPLLIIGRELPSWARLLPSGSKWLHVESMPDSPAKQWKLLESVQMLMKEKRVELEKR
;
A
#
# COMPACT_ATOMS: atom_id res chain seq x y z
N MET A 1 -11.75 82.51 -34.77
CA MET A 1 -10.61 82.38 -33.84
C MET A 1 -10.92 81.27 -32.85
N ILE A 2 -10.67 79.99 -33.20
CA ILE A 2 -10.69 78.93 -32.18
C ILE A 2 -9.37 79.08 -31.44
N HIS A 3 -9.53 79.59 -30.23
CA HIS A 3 -8.52 80.33 -29.49
C HIS A 3 -7.35 79.43 -29.06
N VAL A 4 -6.14 80.01 -29.10
CA VAL A 4 -4.85 79.57 -28.56
C VAL A 4 -4.92 78.68 -27.29
N ARG A 5 -5.97 78.83 -26.48
CA ARG A 5 -6.31 77.97 -25.33
C ARG A 5 -6.38 76.49 -25.65
N TYR A 6 -6.98 76.08 -26.78
CA TYR A 6 -7.07 74.67 -27.16
C TYR A 6 -5.69 74.08 -27.48
N HIS A 7 -4.85 74.83 -28.20
CA HIS A 7 -3.48 74.38 -28.50
C HIS A 7 -2.61 74.29 -27.24
N LEU A 8 -2.76 75.23 -26.29
CA LEU A 8 -2.04 75.15 -25.01
C LEU A 8 -2.43 73.92 -24.19
N ILE A 9 -3.73 73.57 -24.15
CA ILE A 9 -4.20 72.38 -23.43
C ILE A 9 -3.69 71.10 -24.10
N THR A 10 -3.72 71.01 -25.43
CA THR A 10 -3.20 69.84 -26.16
C THR A 10 -1.70 69.68 -25.98
N ILE A 11 -0.93 70.77 -26.05
CA ILE A 11 0.52 70.74 -25.82
C ILE A 11 0.82 70.31 -24.37
N ALA A 12 0.14 70.88 -23.39
CA ALA A 12 0.29 70.48 -21.99
C ALA A 12 -0.03 68.98 -21.78
N ALA A 13 -1.08 68.48 -22.41
CA ALA A 13 -1.43 67.06 -22.37
C ALA A 13 -0.36 66.15 -23.00
N ILE A 14 0.23 66.56 -24.13
CA ILE A 14 1.32 65.84 -24.78
C ILE A 14 2.56 65.79 -23.87
N PHE A 15 2.95 66.92 -23.28
CA PHE A 15 4.09 66.96 -22.36
C PHE A 15 3.85 66.16 -21.08
N LEU A 16 2.62 66.15 -20.56
CA LEU A 16 2.26 65.36 -19.38
C LEU A 16 2.29 63.85 -19.69
N ALA A 17 1.75 63.44 -20.84
CA ALA A 17 1.82 62.05 -21.30
C ALA A 17 3.26 61.60 -21.53
N LEU A 18 4.10 62.46 -22.11
CA LEU A 18 5.53 62.19 -22.32
C LEU A 18 6.29 62.11 -21.00
N GLY A 19 6.02 63.04 -20.07
CA GLY A 19 6.63 63.04 -18.74
C GLY A 19 6.29 61.80 -17.93
N ILE A 20 5.01 61.39 -17.93
CA ILE A 20 4.56 60.14 -17.28
C ILE A 20 5.18 58.92 -17.97
N GLY A 21 5.23 58.91 -19.31
CA GLY A 21 5.85 57.84 -20.10
C GLY A 21 7.35 57.67 -19.79
N ILE A 22 8.08 58.77 -19.64
CA ILE A 22 9.50 58.74 -19.25
C ILE A 22 9.68 58.35 -17.79
N LEU A 23 8.78 58.75 -16.89
CA LEU A 23 8.88 58.43 -15.47
C LEU A 23 8.60 56.94 -15.20
N LEU A 24 7.63 56.36 -15.91
CA LEU A 24 7.30 54.94 -15.85
C LEU A 24 8.25 54.07 -16.69
N GLY A 25 8.69 54.55 -17.86
CA GLY A 25 9.58 53.81 -18.77
C GLY A 25 11.07 54.03 -18.52
N GLY A 26 11.43 55.07 -17.77
CA GLY A 26 12.80 55.42 -17.42
C GLY A 26 13.31 54.72 -16.17
N THR A 27 14.42 55.21 -15.64
CA THR A 27 15.20 54.58 -14.55
C THR A 27 14.40 54.33 -13.25
N ALA A 28 13.35 55.12 -13.00
CA ALA A 28 12.48 54.97 -11.83
C ALA A 28 11.52 53.77 -11.93
N GLY A 29 11.00 53.46 -13.13
CA GLY A 29 10.18 52.27 -13.34
C GLY A 29 11.00 50.98 -13.28
N GLN A 30 12.19 50.97 -13.90
CA GLN A 30 13.07 49.79 -13.89
C GLN A 30 13.51 49.36 -12.49
N SER A 31 13.80 50.33 -11.60
CA SER A 31 14.20 50.00 -10.22
C SER A 31 13.06 49.33 -9.46
N TRP A 32 11.83 49.83 -9.57
CA TRP A 32 10.65 49.25 -8.95
C TRP A 32 10.38 47.82 -9.45
N PHE A 33 10.40 47.59 -10.77
CA PHE A 33 10.26 46.25 -11.34
C PHE A 33 11.32 45.27 -10.84
N SER A 34 12.59 45.70 -10.78
CA SER A 34 13.70 44.85 -10.32
C SER A 34 13.60 44.44 -8.85
N LEU A 35 13.01 45.29 -8.00
CA LEU A 35 12.76 44.98 -6.58
C LEU A 35 11.66 43.94 -6.45
N THR A 36 10.54 44.12 -7.17
CA THR A 36 9.41 43.18 -7.14
C THR A 36 9.79 41.81 -7.68
N GLU A 37 10.59 41.74 -8.74
CA GLU A 37 11.07 40.47 -9.30
C GLU A 37 11.95 39.69 -8.31
N LYS A 38 12.87 40.38 -7.63
CA LYS A 38 13.72 39.75 -6.60
C LYS A 38 12.92 39.24 -5.41
N GLU A 39 11.91 39.99 -4.98
CA GLU A 39 11.05 39.59 -3.87
C GLU A 39 10.16 38.41 -4.24
N PHE A 40 9.64 38.39 -5.47
CA PHE A 40 8.90 37.25 -6.01
C PHE A 40 9.77 35.99 -6.08
N LEU A 41 10.99 36.09 -6.63
CA LEU A 41 11.94 34.97 -6.70
C LEU A 41 12.29 34.42 -5.31
N ARG A 42 12.59 35.29 -4.34
CA ARG A 42 12.83 34.89 -2.94
C ARG A 42 11.63 34.17 -2.33
N SER A 43 10.42 34.64 -2.61
CA SER A 43 9.20 33.99 -2.11
C SER A 43 8.99 32.60 -2.73
N MET A 44 9.36 32.42 -4.00
CA MET A 44 9.29 31.12 -4.68
C MET A 44 10.35 30.16 -4.15
N GLU A 45 11.59 30.62 -3.96
CA GLU A 45 12.68 29.84 -3.37
C GLU A 45 12.29 29.34 -1.98
N ALA A 46 11.77 30.23 -1.12
CA ALA A 46 11.31 29.86 0.22
C ALA A 46 10.14 28.84 0.19
N LYS A 47 9.21 28.97 -0.77
CA LYS A 47 8.12 27.99 -0.94
C LYS A 47 8.64 26.65 -1.43
N TYR A 48 9.59 26.66 -2.35
CA TYR A 48 10.22 25.46 -2.89
C TYR A 48 10.99 24.70 -1.80
N ASP A 49 11.81 25.41 -1.02
CA ASP A 49 12.55 24.82 0.10
C ASP A 49 11.62 24.24 1.16
N LYS A 50 10.52 24.94 1.47
CA LYS A 50 9.50 24.43 2.39
C LYS A 50 8.83 23.17 1.85
N ALA A 51 8.52 23.12 0.55
CA ALA A 51 7.93 21.95 -0.08
C ALA A 51 8.91 20.77 -0.09
N LEU A 52 10.18 21.01 -0.38
CA LEU A 52 11.23 20.00 -0.37
C LEU A 52 11.45 19.42 1.03
N LYS A 53 11.50 20.28 2.05
CA LYS A 53 11.61 19.87 3.45
C LYS A 53 10.41 19.03 3.88
N SER A 54 9.19 19.49 3.57
CA SER A 54 7.96 18.75 3.89
C SER A 54 7.92 17.39 3.18
N ASN A 55 8.36 17.30 1.93
CA ASN A 55 8.44 16.04 1.20
C ASN A 55 9.41 15.05 1.88
N ASN A 56 10.57 15.53 2.31
CA ASN A 56 11.56 14.72 3.02
C ASN A 56 11.02 14.24 4.38
N GLU A 57 10.37 15.12 5.14
CA GLU A 57 9.72 14.77 6.41
C GLU A 57 8.61 13.74 6.22
N LEU A 58 7.79 13.88 5.18
CA LEU A 58 6.75 12.91 4.83
C LEU A 58 7.35 11.55 4.46
N LYS A 59 8.41 11.51 3.64
CA LYS A 59 9.12 10.27 3.30
C LYS A 59 9.67 9.58 4.55
N GLN A 60 10.24 10.33 5.48
CA GLN A 60 10.72 9.78 6.74
C GLN A 60 9.59 9.23 7.62
N GLN A 61 8.44 9.93 7.67
CA GLN A 61 7.27 9.46 8.40
C GLN A 61 6.73 8.15 7.82
N VAL A 62 6.58 8.07 6.50
CA VAL A 62 6.16 6.86 5.79
C VAL A 62 7.11 5.70 6.08
N ASN A 63 8.42 5.93 5.99
CA ASN A 63 9.40 4.86 6.27
C ASN A 63 9.33 4.37 7.72
N ARG A 64 9.14 5.28 8.69
CA ARG A 64 8.95 4.90 10.10
C ARG A 64 7.67 4.08 10.31
N LEU A 65 6.57 4.48 9.65
CA LEU A 65 5.31 3.75 9.71
C LEU A 65 5.43 2.34 9.13
N ILE A 66 6.13 2.17 8.00
CA ILE A 66 6.39 0.86 7.39
C ILE A 66 7.13 -0.04 8.37
N ILE A 67 8.25 0.44 8.93
CA ILE A 67 9.05 -0.32 9.90
C ILE A 67 8.24 -0.70 11.15
N GLN A 68 7.39 0.20 11.63
CA GLN A 68 6.55 -0.07 12.80
C GLN A 68 5.49 -1.13 12.50
N VAL A 69 4.88 -1.09 11.31
CA VAL A 69 3.91 -2.11 10.87
C VAL A 69 4.60 -3.48 10.73
N GLU A 70 5.79 -3.54 10.14
CA GLU A 70 6.57 -4.79 10.01
C GLU A 70 6.87 -5.40 11.38
N ARG A 71 7.39 -4.62 12.33
CA ARG A 71 7.66 -5.10 13.69
C ARG A 71 6.40 -5.58 14.42
N SER A 72 5.32 -4.81 14.32
CA SER A 72 4.04 -5.21 14.92
C SER A 72 3.53 -6.51 14.32
N ASN A 73 3.76 -6.74 13.03
CA ASN A 73 3.36 -7.96 12.35
C ASN A 73 4.20 -9.16 12.84
N GLU A 74 5.52 -9.01 12.98
CA GLU A 74 6.40 -10.04 13.53
C GLU A 74 5.99 -10.43 14.96
N GLU A 75 5.70 -9.47 15.83
CA GLU A 75 5.23 -9.73 17.20
C GLU A 75 3.92 -10.54 17.21
N VAL A 76 2.97 -10.17 16.34
CA VAL A 76 1.70 -10.88 16.22
C VAL A 76 1.92 -12.32 15.71
N ILE A 77 2.78 -12.52 14.72
CA ILE A 77 3.15 -13.85 14.21
C ILE A 77 3.79 -14.70 15.33
N HIS A 78 4.67 -14.12 16.14
CA HIS A 78 5.29 -14.83 17.27
C HIS A 78 4.26 -15.27 18.33
N LEU A 79 3.31 -14.40 18.67
CA LEU A 79 2.22 -14.73 19.59
C LEU A 79 1.30 -15.82 19.02
N MET A 80 1.05 -15.78 17.71
CA MET A 80 0.29 -16.80 16.99
C MET A 80 1.00 -18.15 17.03
N ALA A 81 2.30 -18.17 16.73
CA ALA A 81 3.11 -19.38 16.81
C ALA A 81 3.10 -19.97 18.22
N ALA A 82 3.28 -19.16 19.26
CA ALA A 82 3.22 -19.63 20.64
C ALA A 82 1.87 -20.27 21.01
N ARG A 83 0.75 -19.74 20.50
CA ARG A 83 -0.60 -20.26 20.79
C ARG A 83 -0.93 -21.55 20.05
N TYR A 84 -0.51 -21.66 18.79
CA TYR A 84 -0.92 -22.76 17.91
C TYR A 84 0.14 -23.84 17.74
N ALA A 85 1.39 -23.61 18.15
CA ALA A 85 2.47 -24.59 18.02
C ALA A 85 2.13 -25.93 18.70
N GLU A 86 1.58 -25.93 19.93
CA GLU A 86 1.28 -27.20 20.63
C GLU A 86 0.30 -28.09 19.86
N ASP A 87 -0.66 -27.50 19.14
CA ASP A 87 -1.69 -28.25 18.42
C ASP A 87 -1.31 -28.57 16.96
N LEU A 88 -0.50 -27.72 16.33
CA LEU A 88 -0.19 -27.77 14.90
C LEU A 88 1.22 -28.27 14.58
N GLN A 89 2.11 -28.36 15.57
CA GLN A 89 3.49 -28.80 15.35
C GLN A 89 3.56 -30.23 14.83
N GLY A 90 4.30 -30.43 13.74
CA GLY A 90 4.51 -31.72 13.08
C GLY A 90 3.30 -32.20 12.27
N GLN A 91 2.26 -31.38 12.14
CA GLN A 91 1.10 -31.70 11.33
C GLN A 91 1.39 -31.43 9.85
N LYS A 92 0.87 -32.30 8.97
CA LYS A 92 1.01 -32.17 7.52
C LYS A 92 -0.27 -31.63 6.90
N VAL A 93 -0.12 -30.63 6.05
CA VAL A 93 -1.21 -30.02 5.29
C VAL A 93 -0.82 -29.95 3.83
N TYR A 94 -1.72 -30.42 2.98
CA TYR A 94 -1.58 -30.29 1.54
C TYR A 94 -2.18 -28.97 1.07
N VAL A 95 -1.53 -28.28 0.15
CA VAL A 95 -1.98 -26.98 -0.38
C VAL A 95 -2.06 -27.06 -1.89
N TRP A 96 -3.23 -26.75 -2.44
CA TRP A 96 -3.44 -26.50 -3.85
C TRP A 96 -3.59 -25.01 -4.11
N HIS A 97 -2.96 -24.51 -5.16
CA HIS A 97 -3.11 -23.15 -5.64
C HIS A 97 -3.00 -23.10 -7.17
N PRO A 98 -3.61 -22.10 -7.83
CA PRO A 98 -3.38 -21.85 -9.24
C PRO A 98 -1.93 -21.38 -9.49
N PRO A 99 -1.35 -21.69 -10.67
CA PRO A 99 0.06 -21.40 -10.96
C PRO A 99 0.40 -19.91 -10.97
N GLU A 100 -0.59 -19.03 -11.13
CA GLU A 100 -0.41 -17.57 -11.11
C GLU A 100 -0.27 -17.01 -9.68
N LEU A 101 -0.59 -17.80 -8.64
CA LEU A 101 -0.59 -17.37 -7.26
C LEU A 101 0.67 -17.87 -6.54
N SER A 102 1.48 -16.95 -5.99
CA SER A 102 2.54 -17.30 -5.05
C SER A 102 1.94 -17.57 -3.67
N ILE A 103 2.38 -18.68 -3.05
CA ILE A 103 1.98 -19.11 -1.71
C ILE A 103 3.10 -18.93 -0.67
N ASP A 104 4.20 -18.25 -1.02
CA ASP A 104 5.41 -18.17 -0.18
C ASP A 104 5.14 -17.53 1.18
N GLU A 105 4.27 -16.51 1.24
CA GLU A 105 3.85 -15.88 2.49
C GLU A 105 3.04 -16.83 3.37
N LEU A 106 2.09 -17.56 2.78
CA LEU A 106 1.29 -18.52 3.52
C LEU A 106 2.15 -19.67 4.05
N GLN A 107 3.05 -20.17 3.21
CA GLN A 107 3.97 -21.23 3.59
C GLN A 107 4.84 -20.79 4.77
N ARG A 108 5.36 -19.55 4.76
CA ARG A 108 6.09 -18.99 5.91
C ARG A 108 5.24 -18.94 7.18
N VAL A 109 3.98 -18.49 7.09
CA VAL A 109 3.08 -18.44 8.25
C VAL A 109 2.80 -19.84 8.80
N LEU A 110 2.46 -20.81 7.95
CA LEU A 110 2.19 -22.19 8.38
C LEU A 110 3.45 -22.88 8.94
N GLN A 111 4.60 -22.69 8.31
CA GLN A 111 5.88 -23.23 8.81
C GLN A 111 6.29 -22.59 10.13
N SER A 112 5.97 -21.30 10.36
CA SER A 112 6.29 -20.61 11.61
C SER A 112 5.59 -21.22 12.83
N VAL A 113 4.44 -21.87 12.61
CA VAL A 113 3.69 -22.59 13.64
C VAL A 113 3.97 -24.11 13.66
N GLY A 114 4.96 -24.57 12.87
CA GLY A 114 5.41 -25.95 12.83
C GLY A 114 4.59 -26.88 11.92
N VAL A 115 3.77 -26.34 11.02
CA VAL A 115 3.02 -27.13 10.02
C VAL A 115 3.90 -27.42 8.82
N GLU A 116 3.94 -28.68 8.41
CA GLU A 116 4.58 -29.14 7.17
C GLU A 116 3.62 -28.92 5.99
N VAL A 117 3.98 -28.01 5.10
CA VAL A 117 3.20 -27.68 3.90
C VAL A 117 3.72 -28.48 2.71
N GLN A 118 2.84 -29.22 2.04
CA GLN A 118 3.15 -29.94 0.80
C GLN A 118 2.23 -29.50 -0.34
N THR A 119 2.76 -29.35 -1.55
CA THR A 119 1.96 -28.96 -2.70
C THR A 119 1.09 -30.14 -3.17
N TYR A 120 -0.21 -29.91 -3.30
CA TYR A 120 -1.16 -30.89 -3.82
C TYR A 120 -1.21 -30.87 -5.35
N GLN A 121 -1.09 -32.04 -5.96
CA GLN A 121 -1.28 -32.23 -7.40
C GLN A 121 -2.46 -33.18 -7.64
N PRO A 122 -3.61 -32.67 -8.13
CA PRO A 122 -4.85 -33.46 -8.30
C PRO A 122 -4.65 -34.71 -9.19
N ASP A 123 -3.78 -34.60 -10.20
CA ASP A 123 -3.55 -35.67 -11.18
C ASP A 123 -2.64 -36.80 -10.68
N ARG A 124 -1.94 -36.60 -9.55
CA ARG A 124 -0.91 -37.55 -9.07
C ARG A 124 -1.24 -38.21 -7.75
N GLN A 125 -2.05 -37.59 -6.90
CA GLN A 125 -2.22 -38.09 -5.53
C GLN A 125 -3.66 -37.87 -5.04
N MET A 126 -4.27 -38.93 -4.54
CA MET A 126 -5.43 -38.80 -3.65
C MET A 126 -4.93 -38.59 -2.23
N VAL A 127 -5.51 -37.61 -1.54
CA VAL A 127 -5.05 -37.19 -0.23
C VAL A 127 -6.17 -37.41 0.79
N GLU A 128 -5.88 -38.25 1.78
CA GLU A 128 -6.68 -38.44 3.00
C GLU A 128 -6.30 -37.42 4.09
N ASP A 129 -5.20 -36.70 3.88
CA ASP A 129 -4.75 -35.62 4.75
C ASP A 129 -5.52 -34.31 4.49
N PRO A 130 -5.52 -33.39 5.46
CA PRO A 130 -6.25 -32.14 5.31
C PRO A 130 -5.68 -31.30 4.16
N LEU A 131 -6.58 -30.84 3.29
CA LEU A 131 -6.27 -30.12 2.06
C LEU A 131 -6.74 -28.66 2.12
N LEU A 132 -5.85 -27.75 1.81
CA LEU A 132 -6.09 -26.32 1.67
C LEU A 132 -6.18 -25.99 0.18
N ILE A 133 -7.30 -25.44 -0.24
CA ILE A 133 -7.55 -25.02 -1.62
C ILE A 133 -7.55 -23.49 -1.64
N ILE A 134 -6.61 -22.90 -2.35
CA ILE A 134 -6.44 -21.45 -2.41
C ILE A 134 -6.80 -20.97 -3.80
N GLY A 135 -7.69 -19.97 -3.87
CA GLY A 135 -8.08 -19.35 -5.12
C GLY A 135 -9.49 -18.81 -5.08
N ARG A 136 -9.80 -17.85 -5.96
CA ARG A 136 -11.13 -17.23 -6.02
C ARG A 136 -12.22 -18.23 -6.38
N GLU A 137 -11.89 -19.20 -7.21
CA GLU A 137 -12.83 -20.21 -7.68
C GLU A 137 -12.44 -21.58 -7.13
N LEU A 138 -13.46 -22.34 -6.71
CA LEU A 138 -13.28 -23.72 -6.29
C LEU A 138 -13.04 -24.57 -7.55
N PRO A 139 -11.92 -25.31 -7.66
CA PRO A 139 -11.67 -26.13 -8.82
C PRO A 139 -12.70 -27.28 -8.90
N SER A 140 -13.04 -27.67 -10.13
CA SER A 140 -14.09 -28.68 -10.40
C SER A 140 -13.80 -30.03 -9.74
N TRP A 141 -12.52 -30.42 -9.64
CA TRP A 141 -12.10 -31.66 -9.00
C TRP A 141 -12.33 -31.68 -7.48
N ALA A 142 -12.44 -30.52 -6.82
CA ALA A 142 -12.63 -30.46 -5.37
C ALA A 142 -13.97 -31.10 -4.94
N ARG A 143 -14.96 -31.08 -5.82
CA ARG A 143 -16.27 -31.73 -5.59
C ARG A 143 -16.22 -33.25 -5.73
N LEU A 144 -15.15 -33.79 -6.31
CA LEU A 144 -14.92 -35.22 -6.50
C LEU A 144 -14.09 -35.83 -5.37
N LEU A 145 -13.69 -35.03 -4.37
CA LEU A 145 -12.93 -35.53 -3.23
C LEU A 145 -13.76 -36.56 -2.43
N PRO A 146 -13.13 -37.63 -1.93
CA PRO A 146 -13.79 -38.62 -1.09
C PRO A 146 -14.45 -37.96 0.13
N SER A 147 -15.58 -38.49 0.59
CA SER A 147 -16.34 -37.95 1.73
C SER A 147 -15.54 -37.89 3.04
N GLY A 148 -14.42 -38.62 3.14
CA GLY A 148 -13.50 -38.59 4.30
C GLY A 148 -12.35 -37.58 4.17
N SER A 149 -12.16 -36.94 3.02
CA SER A 149 -11.15 -35.91 2.83
C SER A 149 -11.65 -34.57 3.36
N LYS A 150 -11.02 -34.09 4.42
CA LYS A 150 -11.29 -32.77 5.00
C LYS A 150 -10.55 -31.70 4.21
N TRP A 151 -11.26 -30.71 3.70
CA TRP A 151 -10.66 -29.62 2.96
C TRP A 151 -11.19 -28.25 3.38
N LEU A 152 -10.38 -27.22 3.21
CA LEU A 152 -10.70 -25.83 3.49
C LEU A 152 -10.45 -24.98 2.25
N HIS A 153 -11.44 -24.20 1.83
CA HIS A 153 -11.31 -23.25 0.73
C HIS A 153 -10.99 -21.85 1.25
N VAL A 154 -9.96 -21.25 0.68
CA VAL A 154 -9.47 -19.91 1.00
C VAL A 154 -9.52 -19.07 -0.27
N GLU A 155 -10.52 -18.18 -0.34
CA GLU A 155 -10.80 -17.36 -1.53
C GLU A 155 -9.66 -16.39 -1.89
N SER A 156 -8.96 -15.89 -0.88
CA SER A 156 -7.91 -14.88 -1.05
C SER A 156 -6.77 -15.10 -0.06
N MET A 157 -5.54 -14.82 -0.50
CA MET A 157 -4.37 -14.82 0.39
C MET A 157 -4.58 -13.86 1.57
N PRO A 158 -4.20 -14.26 2.79
CA PRO A 158 -4.40 -13.44 3.97
C PRO A 158 -3.41 -12.27 3.98
N ASP A 159 -3.90 -11.11 3.54
CA ASP A 159 -3.18 -9.83 3.42
C ASP A 159 -2.98 -9.07 4.75
N SER A 160 -3.45 -9.62 5.86
CA SER A 160 -3.46 -8.97 7.17
C SER A 160 -3.35 -9.99 8.31
N PRO A 161 -2.79 -9.61 9.47
CA PRO A 161 -2.59 -10.51 10.60
C PRO A 161 -3.90 -11.15 11.08
N ALA A 162 -5.01 -10.39 11.06
CA ALA A 162 -6.32 -10.91 11.43
C ALA A 162 -6.82 -12.02 10.49
N LYS A 163 -6.59 -11.88 9.17
CA LYS A 163 -6.93 -12.94 8.20
C LYS A 163 -6.00 -14.15 8.34
N GLN A 164 -4.71 -13.92 8.61
CA GLN A 164 -3.75 -15.00 8.88
C GLN A 164 -4.15 -15.78 10.14
N TRP A 165 -4.62 -15.10 11.17
CA TRP A 165 -5.12 -15.72 12.40
C TRP A 165 -6.34 -16.59 12.14
N LYS A 166 -7.35 -16.04 11.47
CA LYS A 166 -8.57 -16.79 11.12
C LYS A 166 -8.24 -18.03 10.29
N LEU A 167 -7.23 -17.95 9.43
CA LEU A 167 -6.76 -19.09 8.65
C LEU A 167 -6.16 -20.18 9.56
N LEU A 168 -5.24 -19.83 10.46
CA LEU A 168 -4.65 -20.80 11.40
C LEU A 168 -5.71 -21.47 12.27
N GLU A 169 -6.69 -20.71 12.77
CA GLU A 169 -7.82 -21.24 13.52
C GLU A 169 -8.66 -22.22 12.69
N SER A 170 -8.91 -21.88 11.43
CA SER A 170 -9.66 -22.76 10.51
C SER A 170 -8.88 -24.05 10.20
N VAL A 171 -7.56 -23.96 10.03
CA VAL A 171 -6.68 -25.12 9.85
C VAL A 171 -6.68 -25.98 11.11
N GLN A 172 -6.55 -25.40 12.30
CA GLN A 172 -6.61 -26.14 13.57
C GLN A 172 -7.93 -26.89 13.74
N MET A 173 -9.06 -26.24 13.44
CA MET A 173 -10.37 -26.91 13.46
C MET A 173 -10.41 -28.09 12.48
N LEU A 174 -9.89 -27.91 11.26
CA LEU A 174 -9.80 -28.98 10.25
C LEU A 174 -8.98 -30.18 10.76
N MET A 175 -7.83 -29.92 11.40
CA MET A 175 -6.98 -30.98 11.97
C MET A 175 -7.70 -31.71 13.11
N LYS A 176 -8.38 -30.95 13.99
CA LYS A 176 -9.07 -31.50 15.16
C LYS A 176 -10.26 -32.36 14.75
N GLU A 177 -11.05 -31.92 13.76
CA GLU A 177 -12.14 -32.71 13.21
C GLU A 177 -11.66 -34.05 12.65
N LYS A 178 -10.56 -34.03 11.88
CA LYS A 178 -9.95 -35.27 11.36
C LYS A 178 -9.50 -36.20 12.49
N ARG A 179 -8.86 -35.66 13.54
CA ARG A 179 -8.41 -36.45 14.70
C ARG A 179 -9.57 -37.15 15.40
N VAL A 180 -10.68 -36.43 15.62
CA VAL A 180 -11.89 -37.00 16.24
C VAL A 180 -12.53 -38.08 15.36
N GLU A 181 -12.48 -37.94 14.04
CA GLU A 181 -13.01 -38.94 13.10
C GLU A 181 -12.15 -40.21 13.07
N LEU A 182 -10.82 -40.06 13.18
CA LEU A 182 -9.89 -41.19 13.31
C LEU A 182 -10.04 -41.94 14.65
N GLU A 183 -10.30 -41.24 15.75
CA GLU A 183 -10.51 -41.84 17.08
C GLU A 183 -11.85 -42.58 17.22
N LYS A 184 -12.82 -42.30 16.34
CA LYS A 184 -14.15 -42.96 16.34
C LYS A 184 -14.22 -44.21 15.45
N ARG A 185 -13.18 -44.50 14.68
CA ARG A 185 -13.06 -45.71 13.85
C ARG A 185 -12.33 -46.81 14.59
#